data_AF-A0A386C6E0-F1
#
_entry.id   AF-A0A386C6E0-F1
#
_cell.length_a   1.000
_cell.length_b   1.000
_cell.length_c   1.000
_cell.angle_alpha   90.00
_cell.angle_beta   90.00
_cell.angle_gamma   90.00
#
_symmetry.space_group_name_H-M   'P 1'
#
loop_
_entity.id
_entity.type
_entity.pdbx_description
1 polymer ?
#
loop_
_entity_poly.entity_id
_entity_poly.type
_entity_poly.pdbx_seq_one_letter_code
_entity_poly.pdbx_strand_id
1 'polypeptide(L)'
;MGGVDWAVYLLPLSGLFMSVMYPTINSKGISCVPKSDHGAAAGVILFFTCVSAVVAPLALGAVSDAFGHIVYGFWLAAAFATVLFVATLFNWLLNPTRGVLARLDITEYRQGLPT
;
A
#
# COMPACT_ATOMS: atom_id res chain seq x y z
N MET A 1 8.03 -13.91 27.65
CA MET A 1 7.51 -14.64 26.48
C MET A 1 7.62 -13.72 25.28
N GLY A 2 8.59 -13.98 24.42
CA GLY A 2 9.00 -13.09 23.33
C GLY A 2 10.49 -13.35 23.02
N GLY A 3 10.82 -13.59 21.75
CA GLY A 3 12.13 -14.08 21.34
C GLY A 3 12.09 -14.73 19.95
N VAL A 4 13.21 -15.35 19.55
CA VAL A 4 13.39 -15.98 18.22
C VAL A 4 12.26 -16.96 17.86
N ASP A 5 11.69 -17.67 18.84
CA ASP A 5 10.57 -18.59 18.61
C ASP A 5 9.33 -17.92 18.01
N TRP A 6 9.01 -16.70 18.44
CA TRP A 6 7.91 -15.93 17.84
C TRP A 6 8.28 -15.38 16.47
N ALA A 7 9.56 -15.07 16.23
CA ALA A 7 10.02 -14.57 14.93
C ALA A 7 9.79 -15.60 13.81
N VAL A 8 9.88 -16.91 14.10
CA VAL A 8 9.60 -17.99 13.14
C VAL A 8 8.16 -17.93 12.61
N TYR A 9 7.20 -17.52 13.44
CA TYR A 9 5.81 -17.36 13.02
C TYR A 9 5.49 -15.96 12.50
N LEU A 10 6.02 -14.92 13.13
CA LEU A 10 5.75 -13.52 12.79
C LEU A 10 6.34 -13.11 11.45
N LEU A 11 7.54 -13.61 11.10
CA LEU A 11 8.19 -13.30 9.82
C LEU A 11 7.34 -13.75 8.61
N PRO A 12 6.93 -15.03 8.47
CA PRO A 12 6.08 -15.45 7.36
C PRO A 12 4.69 -14.81 7.42
N LEU A 13 4.11 -14.61 8.60
CA LEU A 13 2.82 -13.93 8.74
C LEU A 13 2.88 -12.48 8.23
N SER A 14 3.97 -11.77 8.54
CA SER A 14 4.18 -10.40 8.05
C SER A 14 4.34 -10.36 6.53
N GLY A 15 5.05 -11.34 5.95
CA GLY A 15 5.21 -11.47 4.51
C GLY A 15 3.90 -11.78 3.79
N LEU A 16 3.08 -12.67 4.36
CA LEU A 16 1.74 -12.97 3.87
C LEU A 16 0.82 -11.76 3.92
N PHE A 17 0.89 -10.96 5.00
CA PHE A 17 0.11 -9.73 5.09
C PHE A 17 0.52 -8.72 4.01
N MET A 18 1.83 -8.50 3.82
CA MET A 18 2.34 -7.60 2.79
C MET A 18 1.96 -8.04 1.37
N SER A 19 1.93 -9.35 1.09
CA SER A 19 1.60 -9.87 -0.24
C SER A 19 0.15 -9.62 -0.65
N VAL A 20 -0.79 -9.51 0.30
CA VAL A 20 -2.19 -9.17 0.01
C VAL A 20 -2.38 -7.66 -0.08
N MET A 21 -1.70 -6.90 0.79
CA MET A 21 -1.81 -5.44 0.83
C MET A 21 -1.39 -4.78 -0.48
N TYR A 22 -0.22 -5.15 -1.02
CA TYR A 22 0.34 -4.49 -2.20
C TYR A 22 -0.54 -4.62 -3.46
N PRO A 23 -1.00 -5.82 -3.88
CA PRO A 23 -1.92 -5.96 -5.01
C PRO A 23 -3.27 -5.27 -4.76
N THR A 24 -3.77 -5.28 -3.52
CA THR A 24 -5.08 -4.70 -3.18
C THR A 24 -5.08 -3.18 -3.32
N ILE A 25 -4.02 -2.52 -2.87
CA ILE A 25 -3.89 -1.06 -2.97
C ILE A 25 -3.63 -0.66 -4.42
N ASN A 26 -2.71 -1.36 -5.10
CA ASN A 26 -2.32 -1.02 -6.47
C ASN A 26 -3.49 -1.19 -7.46
N SER A 27 -4.21 -2.32 -7.38
CA SER A 27 -5.41 -2.55 -8.21
C SER A 27 -6.50 -1.50 -7.98
N LYS A 28 -6.80 -1.14 -6.72
CA LYS A 28 -7.76 -0.08 -6.42
C LYS A 28 -7.32 1.27 -6.97
N GLY A 29 -6.04 1.61 -6.88
CA GLY A 29 -5.49 2.85 -7.44
C GLY A 29 -5.70 2.92 -8.95
N ILE A 30 -5.39 1.84 -9.67
CA ILE A 30 -5.58 1.77 -11.13
C ILE A 30 -7.07 1.83 -11.49
N SER A 31 -7.94 1.07 -10.83
CA SER A 31 -9.37 1.02 -11.17
C SER A 31 -10.16 2.31 -10.88
N CYS A 32 -9.55 3.31 -10.24
CA CYS A 32 -10.20 4.60 -9.97
C CYS A 32 -9.97 5.65 -11.05
N VAL A 33 -9.24 5.33 -12.11
CA VAL A 33 -9.04 6.21 -13.27
C VAL A 33 -9.74 5.64 -14.51
N PRO A 34 -9.98 6.44 -15.55
CA PRO A 34 -10.52 5.95 -16.83
C PRO A 34 -9.64 4.86 -17.45
N LYS A 35 -10.23 3.96 -18.23
CA LYS A 35 -9.51 2.78 -18.75
C LYS A 35 -8.41 3.15 -19.74
N SER A 36 -8.58 4.26 -20.47
CA SER A 36 -7.53 4.84 -21.32
C SER A 36 -6.25 5.14 -20.55
N ASP A 37 -6.38 5.44 -19.25
CA ASP A 37 -5.31 5.97 -18.41
C ASP A 37 -4.77 4.93 -17.42
N HIS A 38 -5.32 3.71 -17.39
CA HIS A 38 -4.85 2.64 -16.51
C HIS A 38 -3.34 2.38 -16.65
N GLY A 39 -2.81 2.45 -17.88
CA GLY A 39 -1.37 2.29 -18.13
C GLY A 39 -0.54 3.43 -17.50
N ALA A 40 -1.02 4.66 -17.61
CA ALA A 40 -0.36 5.82 -16.99
C ALA A 40 -0.43 5.75 -15.45
N ALA A 41 -1.59 5.40 -14.89
CA ALA A 41 -1.75 5.21 -13.45
C ALA A 41 -0.85 4.09 -12.91
N ALA A 42 -0.80 2.94 -13.59
CA ALA A 42 0.10 1.85 -13.23
C ALA A 42 1.58 2.28 -13.26
N GLY A 43 1.98 3.05 -14.28
CA GLY A 43 3.35 3.59 -14.40
C GLY A 43 3.72 4.52 -13.25
N VAL A 44 2.83 5.44 -12.87
CA VAL A 44 3.05 6.36 -11.75
C VAL A 44 3.14 5.60 -10.42
N ILE A 45 2.24 4.65 -10.17
CA ILE A 45 2.27 3.81 -8.96
C ILE A 45 3.58 3.03 -8.88
N LEU A 46 4.02 2.41 -9.98
CA LEU A 46 5.28 1.66 -10.03
C LEU A 46 6.49 2.55 -9.76
N PHE A 47 6.54 3.74 -10.37
CA PHE A 47 7.63 4.69 -10.15
C PHE A 47 7.77 5.05 -8.67
N PHE A 48 6.68 5.47 -8.04
CA PHE A 48 6.71 5.83 -6.62
C PHE A 48 6.98 4.61 -5.71
N THR A 49 6.55 3.42 -6.10
CA THR A 49 6.88 2.18 -5.39
C THR A 49 8.39 1.94 -5.40
N CYS A 50 9.03 2.04 -6.56
CA CYS A 50 10.48 1.86 -6.68
C CYS A 50 11.26 2.92 -5.90
N VAL A 51 10.82 4.20 -5.98
CA VAL A 51 11.43 5.28 -5.20
C VAL A 51 11.28 5.00 -3.70
N SER A 52 10.09 4.64 -3.23
CA SER A 52 9.84 4.30 -1.84
C SER A 52 10.66 3.09 -1.37
N ALA A 53 10.87 2.09 -2.22
CA ALA A 53 11.66 0.90 -1.90
C ALA A 53 13.14 1.22 -1.62
N VAL A 54 13.66 2.34 -2.13
CA VAL A 54 15.01 2.83 -1.86
C VAL A 54 15.02 3.82 -0.70
N VAL A 55 14.07 4.76 -0.69
CA VAL A 55 13.99 5.83 0.32
C VAL A 55 13.67 5.28 1.70
N ALA A 56 12.76 4.31 1.83
CA ALA A 56 12.36 3.79 3.13
C ALA A 56 13.51 3.07 3.87
N PRO A 57 14.26 2.13 3.26
CA PRO A 57 15.43 1.54 3.92
C PRO A 57 16.52 2.57 4.25
N LEU A 58 16.75 3.56 3.37
CA LEU A 58 17.69 4.65 3.64
C LEU A 58 17.27 5.46 4.87
N ALA A 59 16.00 5.83 4.97
CA ALA A 59 15.48 6.58 6.12
C ALA A 59 15.55 5.75 7.41
N LEU A 60 15.23 4.45 7.35
CA LEU A 60 15.38 3.53 8.49
C LEU A 60 16.83 3.47 8.99
N GLY A 61 17.79 3.35 8.06
CA GLY A 61 19.22 3.36 8.39
C GLY A 61 19.65 4.69 8.99
N ALA A 62 19.34 5.81 8.32
CA ALA A 62 19.71 7.14 8.78
C ALA A 62 19.15 7.48 10.18
N VAL A 63 17.89 7.12 10.47
CA VAL A 63 17.30 7.29 11.80
C VAL A 63 17.95 6.36 12.82
N SER A 64 18.23 5.11 12.46
CA SER A 64 18.91 4.18 13.37
C SER A 64 20.30 4.68 13.76
N ASP A 65 21.05 5.20 12.79
CA ASP A 65 22.40 5.74 12.99
C ASP A 65 22.39 7.04 13.79
N ALA A 66 21.45 7.95 13.49
CA ALA A 66 21.33 9.23 14.19
C ALA A 66 21.01 9.07 15.68
N PHE A 67 20.20 8.06 16.04
CA PHE A 67 19.84 7.77 17.44
C PHE A 67 20.68 6.65 18.06
N GLY A 68 21.65 6.09 17.33
CA GLY A 68 22.59 5.06 17.79
C GLY A 68 21.96 3.71 18.14
N HIS A 69 20.71 3.45 17.76
CA HIS A 69 20.02 2.20 18.07
C HIS A 69 19.01 1.80 16.99
N ILE A 70 19.11 0.56 16.49
CA ILE A 70 18.28 0.01 15.40
C ILE A 70 16.76 0.07 15.67
N VAL A 71 16.38 0.04 16.95
CA VAL A 71 14.98 0.11 17.38
C VAL A 71 14.30 1.40 16.87
N TYR A 72 15.01 2.52 16.77
CA TYR A 72 14.43 3.77 16.26
C TYR A 72 14.05 3.70 14.77
N GLY A 73 14.79 2.95 13.95
CA GLY A 73 14.38 2.62 12.58
C GLY A 73 13.09 1.79 12.57
N PHE A 74 12.94 0.82 13.48
CA PHE A 74 11.69 0.06 13.61
C PHE A 74 10.51 0.92 14.06
N TRP A 75 10.71 1.90 14.95
CA TRP A 75 9.66 2.88 15.31
C TRP A 75 9.21 3.70 14.10
N LEU A 76 10.15 4.12 13.23
CA LEU A 76 9.82 4.81 11.98
C LEU A 76 8.99 3.92 11.04
N ALA A 77 9.37 2.65 10.88
CA ALA A 77 8.61 1.69 10.09
C ALA A 77 7.19 1.49 10.64
N ALA A 78 7.06 1.36 11.96
CA ALA A 78 5.77 1.26 12.65
C ALA A 78 4.91 2.51 12.47
N ALA A 79 5.52 3.70 12.44
CA ALA A 79 4.81 4.95 12.14
C ALA A 79 4.23 4.94 10.73
N PHE A 80 5.01 4.57 9.71
CA PHE A 80 4.49 4.46 8.34
C PHE A 80 3.40 3.39 8.20
N ALA A 81 3.55 2.24 8.85
CA ALA A 81 2.51 1.21 8.88
C ALA A 81 1.22 1.70 9.55
N THR A 82 1.33 2.48 10.63
CA THR A 82 0.19 3.08 11.32
C THR A 82 -0.53 4.09 10.43
N VAL A 83 0.21 4.95 9.72
CA VAL A 83 -0.36 5.90 8.75
C VAL A 83 -1.10 5.15 7.65
N LEU A 84 -0.51 4.09 7.09
CA LEU A 84 -1.15 3.26 6.07
C LEU A 84 -2.43 2.58 6.60
N PHE A 85 -2.38 2.08 7.83
CA PHE A 85 -3.53 1.46 8.49
C PHE A 85 -4.67 2.46 8.66
N VAL A 86 -4.39 3.66 9.18
CA VAL A 86 -5.38 4.73 9.34
C VAL A 86 -5.95 5.15 7.99
N ALA A 87 -5.13 5.30 6.95
CA ALA A 87 -5.59 5.62 5.60
C ALA A 87 -6.52 4.53 5.03
N THR A 88 -6.19 3.25 5.25
CA THR A 88 -7.02 2.13 4.82
C THR A 88 -8.32 2.06 5.60
N LEU A 89 -8.28 2.32 6.91
CA LEU A 89 -9.44 2.39 7.78
C LEU A 89 -10.37 3.54 7.38
N PHE A 90 -9.81 4.71 7.08
CA PHE A 90 -10.54 5.87 6.57
C PHE A 90 -11.22 5.55 5.23
N ASN A 91 -10.50 4.92 4.30
CA ASN A 91 -11.06 4.46 3.04
C ASN A 91 -12.21 3.45 3.26
N TRP A 92 -12.11 2.58 4.25
CA TRP A 92 -13.16 1.60 4.58
C TRP A 92 -14.39 2.26 5.21
N LEU A 93 -14.22 3.23 6.11
CA LEU A 93 -15.31 3.91 6.80
C LEU A 93 -16.06 4.87 5.88
N LEU A 94 -15.34 5.70 5.12
CA LEU A 94 -15.94 6.77 4.31
C LEU A 94 -16.23 6.35 2.86
N ASN A 95 -15.72 5.20 2.42
CA ASN A 95 -15.97 4.64 1.08
C ASN A 95 -15.85 5.61 -0.11
N PRO A 96 -14.91 6.59 -0.14
CA PRO A 96 -14.84 7.59 -1.21
C PRO A 96 -14.62 6.94 -2.59
N THR A 97 -13.84 5.86 -2.59
CA THR A 97 -13.43 5.08 -3.76
C THR A 97 -14.61 4.34 -4.40
N ARG A 98 -15.63 3.92 -3.63
CA ARG A 98 -16.81 3.22 -4.17
C ARG A 98 -17.64 4.10 -5.10
N GLY A 99 -17.78 5.39 -4.79
CA GLY A 99 -18.52 6.32 -5.63
C GLY A 99 -17.85 6.55 -6.99
N VAL A 100 -16.52 6.63 -7.00
CA VAL A 100 -15.72 6.76 -8.22
C VAL A 100 -15.82 5.49 -9.08
N LEU A 101 -15.62 4.32 -8.46
CA LEU A 101 -15.74 3.02 -9.14
C LEU A 101 -17.13 2.81 -9.75
N ALA A 102 -18.20 3.10 -9.01
CA ALA A 102 -19.58 2.94 -9.51
C ALA A 102 -19.87 3.84 -10.72
N ARG A 103 -19.32 5.07 -10.73
CA ARG A 103 -19.44 5.97 -11.88
C ARG A 103 -18.70 5.41 -13.10
N LEU A 104 -17.47 4.95 -12.92
CA LEU A 104 -16.64 4.39 -14.00
C LEU A 104 -17.23 3.09 -14.57
N ASP A 105 -17.82 2.24 -13.72
CA ASP A 105 -18.51 1.01 -14.15
C ASP A 105 -19.68 1.31 -15.09
N ILE A 106 -20.47 2.36 -14.79
CA ILE A 106 -21.62 2.75 -15.62
C ILE A 106 -21.14 3.34 -16.95
N THR A 107 -20.12 4.21 -16.93
CA THR A 107 -19.65 4.91 -18.14
C THR A 107 -18.82 4.03 -19.06
N GLU A 108 -18.02 3.10 -18.53
CA GLU A 108 -17.06 2.35 -19.35
C GLU A 108 -17.31 0.85 -19.42
N TYR A 109 -17.87 0.21 -18.39
CA TYR A 109 -18.07 -1.24 -18.37
C TYR A 109 -19.48 -1.64 -18.83
N ARG A 110 -20.52 -0.85 -18.53
CA ARG A 110 -21.91 -1.15 -18.93
C ARG A 110 -22.25 -0.70 -20.36
N GLN A 111 -21.59 0.31 -20.91
CA GLN A 111 -21.81 0.77 -22.30
C GLN A 111 -21.20 -0.15 -23.38
N GLY A 112 -20.39 -1.15 -23.00
CA GLY A 112 -19.74 -2.08 -23.93
C GLY A 112 -20.47 -3.41 -24.17
N LEU A 113 -21.67 -3.64 -23.62
CA LEU A 113 -22.46 -4.84 -23.92
C LEU A 113 -23.30 -4.63 -25.20
N PRO A 114 -23.11 -5.41 -26.28
CA PRO A 114 -24.10 -5.49 -27.33
C PRO A 114 -25.39 -6.10 -26.76
N THR A 115 -26.52 -5.43 -26.96
CA THR A 115 -27.88 -5.97 -26.77
C THR A 115 -28.18 -7.06 -27.79
#